data_AF-A0A453B967-F1
#
_entry.id   AF-A0A453B967-F1
#
_cell.length_a   1.000
_cell.length_b   1.000
_cell.length_c   1.000
_cell.angle_alpha   90.00
_cell.angle_beta   90.00
_cell.angle_gamma   90.00
#
_symmetry.space_group_name_H-M   'P 1'
#
loop_
_entity.id
_entity.type
_entity.pdbx_description
1 polymer ?
#
loop_
_entity_poly.entity_id
_entity_poly.type
_entity_poly.pdbx_seq_one_letter_code
_entity_poly.pdbx_strand_id
1 'polypeptide(L)'
;MGNAGAALSVSICDWVEVIVLGLYIKFSPSCEKTRAPLTWEAFKGIGSFMSLAVPSALMICLEWWSYELLVLLSGILPNPALETSVLSICISTVVLLYNLPYGIGTAASVRVSNELGAGNPEGARLVVGVALSIVVC
;
A
#
# COMPACT_ATOMS: atom_id res chain seq x y z
N MET A 1 -23.67 15.69 -9.76
CA MET A 1 -23.12 15.00 -8.57
C MET A 1 -21.59 14.96 -8.67
N GLY A 2 -20.90 16.09 -8.52
CA GLY A 2 -19.44 16.21 -8.66
C GLY A 2 -18.68 15.59 -7.47
N ASN A 3 -17.89 16.38 -6.73
CA ASN A 3 -17.05 15.89 -5.64
C ASN A 3 -17.80 15.07 -4.57
N ALA A 4 -19.06 15.42 -4.26
CA ALA A 4 -19.88 14.66 -3.32
C ALA A 4 -20.21 13.23 -3.82
N GLY A 5 -20.39 13.06 -5.14
CA GLY A 5 -20.62 11.74 -5.74
C GLY A 5 -19.36 10.87 -5.68
N ALA A 6 -18.20 11.47 -5.95
CA ALA A 6 -16.90 10.80 -5.83
C ALA A 6 -16.62 10.36 -4.38
N ALA A 7 -16.82 11.25 -3.40
CA ALA A 7 -16.64 10.94 -1.99
C ALA A 7 -17.58 9.82 -1.51
N LEU A 8 -18.84 9.86 -1.93
CA LEU A 8 -19.82 8.82 -1.61
C LEU A 8 -19.42 7.48 -2.24
N SER A 9 -18.99 7.48 -3.49
CA SER A 9 -18.55 6.26 -4.18
C SER A 9 -17.37 5.61 -3.47
N VAL A 10 -16.34 6.39 -3.11
CA VAL A 10 -15.17 5.89 -2.37
C VAL A 10 -15.60 5.31 -1.03
N SER A 11 -16.43 6.04 -0.29
CA SER A 11 -16.94 5.57 1.01
C SER A 11 -17.69 4.24 0.88
N ILE A 12 -18.51 4.06 -0.17
CA ILE A 12 -19.22 2.81 -0.42
C ILE A 12 -18.24 1.68 -0.77
N CYS A 13 -17.25 1.94 -1.64
CA CYS A 13 -16.23 0.96 -2.00
C CYS A 13 -15.47 0.45 -0.76
N ASP A 14 -15.04 1.37 0.12
CA ASP A 14 -14.31 1.02 1.34
C ASP A 14 -15.18 0.16 2.28
N TRP A 15 -16.45 0.51 2.46
CA TRP A 15 -17.37 -0.29 3.28
C TRP A 15 -17.63 -1.67 2.68
N VAL A 16 -17.76 -1.77 1.36
CA VAL A 16 -17.90 -3.05 0.67
C VAL A 16 -16.66 -3.91 0.88
N GLU A 17 -15.46 -3.36 0.78
CA GLU A 17 -14.20 -4.06 1.05
C GLU A 17 -14.15 -4.61 2.48
N VAL A 18 -14.46 -3.76 3.48
CA VAL A 18 -14.51 -4.16 4.89
C VAL A 18 -15.50 -5.30 5.12
N ILE A 19 -16.69 -5.21 4.51
CA ILE A 19 -17.72 -6.26 4.65
C ILE A 19 -17.25 -7.56 4.01
N VAL A 20 -16.75 -7.51 2.78
CA VAL A 20 -16.28 -8.70 2.06
C VAL A 20 -15.13 -9.37 2.80
N LEU A 21 -14.15 -8.59 3.28
CA LEU A 21 -13.02 -9.11 4.06
C LEU A 21 -13.48 -9.71 5.39
N GLY A 22 -14.40 -9.04 6.09
CA GLY A 22 -14.97 -9.54 7.34
C GLY A 22 -15.73 -10.86 7.16
N LEU A 23 -16.53 -10.97 6.09
CA LEU A 23 -17.21 -12.20 5.72
C LEU A 23 -16.20 -13.30 5.37
N TYR A 24 -15.17 -12.98 4.59
CA TYR A 24 -14.10 -13.93 4.24
C TYR A 24 -13.41 -14.48 5.49
N ILE A 25 -12.97 -13.63 6.42
CA ILE A 25 -12.32 -14.07 7.66
C ILE A 25 -13.27 -14.94 8.51
N LYS A 26 -14.55 -14.58 8.59
CA LYS A 26 -15.56 -15.28 9.41
C LYS A 26 -15.97 -16.64 8.84
N PHE A 27 -16.05 -16.79 7.52
CA PHE A 27 -16.55 -18.02 6.89
C PHE A 27 -15.45 -18.91 6.30
N SER A 28 -14.27 -18.37 5.98
CA SER A 28 -13.19 -19.14 5.38
C SER A 28 -12.47 -20.04 6.40
N PRO A 29 -12.32 -21.35 6.14
CA PRO A 29 -11.58 -22.27 7.01
C PRO A 29 -10.08 -21.92 7.09
N SER A 30 -9.53 -21.25 6.08
CA SER A 30 -8.13 -20.81 6.07
C SER A 30 -7.79 -19.82 7.19
N CYS A 31 -8.78 -19.09 7.70
CA CYS A 31 -8.61 -18.11 8.77
C CYS A 31 -8.89 -18.69 10.16
N GLU A 32 -9.30 -19.95 10.28
CA GLU A 32 -9.77 -20.53 11.55
C GLU A 32 -8.71 -20.43 12.66
N LYS A 33 -7.44 -20.67 12.32
CA LYS A 33 -6.30 -20.58 13.25
C LYS A 33 -5.90 -19.15 13.61
N THR A 34 -6.24 -18.17 12.78
CA THR A 34 -5.87 -16.75 12.96
C THR A 34 -7.05 -15.89 13.44
N ARG A 35 -8.23 -16.48 13.66
CA ARG A 35 -9.37 -15.83 14.32
C ARG A 35 -9.06 -15.61 15.79
N ALA A 36 -8.33 -14.54 16.09
CA ALA A 36 -8.11 -14.11 17.45
C ALA A 36 -9.38 -13.44 18.00
N PRO A 37 -9.80 -13.75 19.24
CA PRO A 37 -10.77 -12.91 19.93
C PRO A 37 -10.18 -11.51 20.12
N LEU A 38 -11.01 -10.48 19.96
CA LEU A 38 -10.63 -9.09 20.16
C LEU A 38 -10.40 -8.84 21.66
N THR A 39 -9.22 -9.21 22.14
CA THR A 39 -8.82 -9.05 23.54
C THR A 39 -7.78 -7.95 23.67
N TRP A 40 -7.62 -7.41 24.88
CA TRP A 40 -6.60 -6.41 25.18
C TRP A 40 -5.17 -6.93 24.98
N GLU A 41 -4.99 -8.24 24.90
CA GLU A 41 -3.71 -8.86 24.58
C GLU A 41 -3.30 -8.64 23.12
N ALA A 42 -4.25 -8.46 22.21
CA ALA A 42 -3.95 -8.11 20.83
C ALA A 42 -3.26 -6.74 20.68
N PHE A 43 -3.44 -5.86 21.66
CA PHE A 43 -2.78 -4.56 21.72
C PHE A 43 -1.43 -4.61 22.45
N LYS A 44 -1.08 -5.74 23.09
CA LYS A 44 0.27 -5.92 23.64
C LYS A 44 1.25 -6.02 22.46
N GLY A 45 2.12 -5.01 22.33
CA GLY A 45 3.08 -4.91 21.23
C GLY A 45 2.82 -3.75 20.26
N ILE A 46 1.70 -3.02 20.40
CA ILE A 46 1.38 -1.87 19.55
C ILE A 46 2.51 -0.82 19.56
N GLY A 47 3.19 -0.61 20.68
CA GLY A 47 4.30 0.35 20.77
C GLY A 47 5.48 -0.02 19.87
N SER A 48 5.86 -1.30 19.81
CA SER A 48 6.93 -1.77 18.92
C SER A 48 6.51 -1.70 17.46
N PHE A 49 5.25 -2.03 17.15
CA PHE A 49 4.67 -1.86 15.82
C PHE A 49 4.70 -0.38 15.40
N MET A 50 4.24 0.53 16.26
CA MET A 50 4.21 1.97 15.99
C MET A 50 5.60 2.56 15.77
N SER A 51 6.63 2.05 16.45
CA SER A 51 8.01 2.47 16.22
C SER A 51 8.50 2.19 14.79
N LEU A 52 7.90 1.24 14.07
CA LEU A 52 8.21 0.94 12.66
C LEU A 52 7.18 1.57 11.72
N ALA A 53 5.89 1.54 12.10
CA ALA A 53 4.80 2.05 11.30
C ALA A 53 4.86 3.57 11.13
N VAL A 54 5.20 4.33 12.18
CA VAL A 54 5.24 5.80 12.11
C VAL A 54 6.34 6.30 11.16
N PRO A 55 7.61 5.85 11.27
CA PRO A 55 8.63 6.23 10.29
C PRO A 55 8.27 5.80 8.86
N SER A 56 7.69 4.61 8.68
CA SER A 56 7.27 4.12 7.37
C SER A 56 6.15 4.97 6.76
N ALA A 57 5.16 5.35 7.56
CA ALA A 57 4.07 6.23 7.15
C ALA A 57 4.61 7.62 6.78
N LEU A 58 5.52 8.18 7.58
CA LEU A 58 6.16 9.46 7.27
C LEU A 58 6.96 9.43 5.97
N MET A 59 7.71 8.35 5.72
CA MET A 59 8.44 8.16 4.48
C MET A 59 7.51 8.20 3.26
N ILE A 60 6.41 7.44 3.30
CA ILE A 60 5.41 7.41 2.22
C ILE A 60 4.74 8.78 2.05
N CYS A 61 4.33 9.43 3.15
CA CYS A 61 3.73 10.76 3.08
C CYS A 61 4.68 11.79 2.46
N LEU A 62 5.96 11.77 2.84
CA LEU A 62 6.97 12.67 2.28
C LEU A 62 7.20 12.42 0.79
N GLU A 63 7.17 11.17 0.35
CA GLU A 63 7.22 10.83 -1.08
C GLU A 63 6.05 11.45 -1.86
N TRP A 64 4.82 11.24 -1.40
CA TRP A 64 3.63 11.80 -2.04
C TRP A 64 3.60 13.34 -2.01
N TRP A 65 3.94 13.95 -0.88
CA TRP A 65 4.02 15.40 -0.79
C TRP A 65 5.10 15.99 -1.69
N SER A 66 6.19 15.26 -1.92
CA SER A 66 7.22 15.71 -2.87
C SER A 66 6.66 15.79 -4.29
N TYR A 67 5.84 14.82 -4.71
CA TYR A 67 5.15 14.89 -6.01
C TYR A 67 4.18 16.07 -6.09
N GLU A 68 3.39 16.31 -5.04
CA GLU A 68 2.48 17.46 -4.98
C GLU A 68 3.23 18.80 -5.04
N LEU A 69 4.36 18.91 -4.34
CA LEU A 69 5.22 20.08 -4.41
C LEU A 69 5.78 20.32 -5.82
N LEU A 70 6.20 19.26 -6.52
CA LEU A 70 6.63 19.37 -7.92
C LEU A 70 5.50 19.87 -8.83
N VAL A 71 4.28 19.36 -8.64
CA VAL A 71 3.10 19.84 -9.36
C VAL A 71 2.85 21.31 -9.07
N LEU A 72 2.89 21.74 -7.80
CA LEU A 72 2.74 23.14 -7.42
C LEU A 72 3.82 24.04 -8.03
N LEU A 73 5.09 23.61 -8.01
CA LEU A 73 6.21 24.35 -8.60
C LEU A 73 6.09 24.48 -10.12
N SER A 74 5.57 23.45 -10.81
CA SER A 74 5.31 23.53 -12.26
C SER A 74 4.30 24.64 -12.61
N GLY A 75 3.40 24.98 -11.69
CA GLY A 75 2.44 26.07 -11.84
C GLY A 75 3.06 27.47 -11.75
N ILE A 76 4.35 27.60 -11.45
CA ILE A 76 5.09 28.88 -11.39
C ILE A 76 5.92 29.09 -12.68
N LEU A 77 6.03 28.08 -13.54
CA LEU A 77 6.79 28.18 -14.78
C LEU A 77 6.14 29.15 -15.80
N PRO A 78 6.88 29.59 -16.83
CA PRO A 78 6.41 30.56 -17.81
C PRO A 78 5.10 30.18 -18.53
N ASN A 79 4.81 28.88 -18.63
CA ASN A 79 3.57 28.37 -19.20
C ASN A 79 2.89 27.38 -18.24
N PRO A 80 2.25 27.88 -17.16
CA PRO A 80 1.83 27.04 -16.04
C PRO A 80 0.76 26.01 -16.44
N ALA A 81 -0.14 26.37 -17.37
CA ALA A 81 -1.18 25.45 -17.84
C ALA A 81 -0.59 24.26 -18.60
N LEU A 82 0.39 24.48 -19.47
CA LEU A 82 1.04 23.40 -20.22
C LEU A 82 1.98 22.58 -19.33
N GLU A 83 2.84 23.23 -18.56
CA GLU A 83 3.84 22.54 -17.72
C GLU A 83 3.18 21.69 -16.63
N THR A 84 2.15 22.20 -15.94
CA THR A 84 1.40 21.42 -14.95
C THR A 84 0.63 20.26 -15.58
N SER A 85 0.04 20.46 -16.76
CA SER A 85 -0.68 19.38 -17.46
C SER A 85 0.28 18.27 -17.90
N VAL A 86 1.43 18.62 -18.48
CA VAL A 86 2.46 17.65 -18.88
C VAL A 86 3.00 16.90 -17.66
N LEU A 87 3.34 17.61 -16.59
CA LEU A 87 3.83 17.00 -15.37
C LEU A 87 2.80 16.05 -14.74
N SER A 88 1.53 16.43 -14.71
CA SER A 88 0.43 15.59 -14.20
C SER A 88 0.27 14.31 -15.01
N ILE A 89 0.35 14.39 -16.35
CA ILE A 89 0.31 13.22 -17.24
C ILE A 89 1.52 12.32 -16.99
N CYS A 90 2.72 12.90 -16.87
CA CYS A 90 3.95 12.16 -16.57
C CYS A 90 3.84 11.40 -15.24
N ILE A 91 3.44 12.08 -14.16
CA ILE A 91 3.26 11.46 -12.84
C ILE A 91 2.22 10.34 -12.91
N SER A 92 1.07 10.59 -13.54
CA SER A 92 0.02 9.58 -13.69
C SER A 92 0.52 8.34 -14.45
N THR A 93 1.32 8.54 -15.50
CA THR A 93 1.92 7.46 -16.28
C THR A 93 2.92 6.66 -15.44
N VAL A 94 3.77 7.33 -14.67
CA VAL A 94 4.73 6.69 -13.76
C VAL A 94 4.01 5.86 -12.69
N VAL A 95 2.97 6.42 -12.06
CA VAL A 95 2.17 5.71 -11.05
C VAL A 95 1.52 4.45 -11.64
N LEU A 96 0.96 4.54 -12.85
CA LEU A 96 0.38 3.39 -13.53
C LEU A 96 1.41 2.27 -13.76
N LEU A 97 2.62 2.62 -14.22
CA LEU A 97 3.70 1.66 -14.41
C LEU A 97 4.23 1.09 -13.09
N TYR A 98 4.25 1.91 -12.04
CA TYR A 98 4.73 1.52 -10.72
C TYR A 98 3.77 0.60 -9.95
N ASN A 99 2.47 0.63 -10.24
CA ASN A 99 1.49 -0.21 -9.55
C ASN A 99 1.78 -1.72 -9.68
N LEU A 100 2.32 -2.16 -10.82
CA LEU A 100 2.67 -3.57 -11.04
C LEU A 100 3.80 -4.04 -10.11
N PRO A 101 5.01 -3.43 -10.12
CA PRO A 101 6.08 -3.82 -9.21
C PRO A 101 5.73 -3.57 -7.74
N TYR A 102 4.93 -2.53 -7.44
CA TYR A 102 4.43 -2.29 -6.08
C TYR A 102 3.56 -3.44 -5.56
N GLY A 103 2.65 -3.96 -6.39
CA GLY A 103 1.84 -5.13 -6.04
C GLY A 103 2.69 -6.38 -5.79
N ILE A 104 3.68 -6.64 -6.64
CA ILE A 104 4.62 -7.76 -6.46
C ILE A 104 5.43 -7.58 -5.16
N GLY A 105 5.95 -6.38 -4.91
CA GLY A 105 6.70 -6.06 -3.70
C GLY A 105 5.88 -6.26 -2.43
N THR A 106 4.59 -5.87 -2.45
CA THR A 106 3.66 -6.09 -1.32
C THR A 106 3.42 -7.58 -1.07
N ALA A 107 3.15 -8.36 -2.13
CA ALA A 107 2.99 -9.81 -2.01
C ALA A 107 4.27 -10.51 -1.51
N ALA A 108 5.43 -10.09 -2.02
CA ALA A 108 6.72 -10.57 -1.58
C ALA A 108 6.99 -10.23 -0.11
N SER A 109 6.67 -9.02 0.33
CA SER A 109 6.84 -8.58 1.73
C SER A 109 6.03 -9.45 2.70
N VAL A 110 4.77 -9.76 2.37
CA VAL A 110 3.93 -10.66 3.17
C VAL A 110 4.54 -12.06 3.23
N ARG A 111 5.01 -12.59 2.10
CA ARG A 111 5.62 -13.92 2.01
C ARG A 111 6.94 -13.99 2.78
N VAL A 112 7.81 -13.01 2.64
CA VAL A 112 9.06 -12.88 3.40
C VAL A 112 8.77 -12.81 4.90
N SER A 113 7.78 -12.01 5.31
CA SER A 113 7.38 -11.89 6.71
C SER A 113 6.91 -13.22 7.29
N ASN A 114 6.13 -13.99 6.52
CA ASN A 114 5.66 -15.32 6.93
C ASN A 114 6.82 -16.33 7.05
N GLU A 115 7.74 -16.37 6.08
CA GLU A 115 8.91 -17.26 6.13
C GLU A 115 9.83 -16.93 7.31
N LEU A 116 10.09 -15.65 7.56
CA LEU A 116 10.87 -15.20 8.71
C LEU A 116 10.15 -15.53 10.03
N GLY A 117 8.83 -15.34 10.10
CA GLY A 117 8.02 -15.72 11.26
C GLY A 117 8.00 -17.22 11.53
N ALA A 118 8.18 -18.04 10.49
CA ALA A 118 8.33 -19.50 10.61
C ALA A 118 9.77 -19.96 10.91
N GLY A 119 10.74 -19.03 10.98
CA GLY A 119 12.16 -19.35 11.19
C GLY A 119 12.85 -19.93 9.96
N ASN A 120 12.35 -19.68 8.75
CA ASN A 120 12.89 -20.17 7.48
C ASN A 120 13.60 -19.07 6.68
N PRO A 121 14.88 -18.77 6.97
CA PRO A 121 15.62 -17.72 6.27
C PRO A 121 15.93 -18.06 4.80
N GLU A 122 16.02 -19.34 4.45
CA GLU A 122 16.26 -19.78 3.07
C GLU A 122 15.02 -19.51 2.19
N GLY A 123 13.83 -19.82 2.71
CA GLY A 123 12.57 -19.49 2.05
C GLY A 123 12.41 -17.99 1.82
N ALA A 124 12.74 -17.17 2.82
CA ALA A 124 12.72 -15.71 2.69
C ALA A 124 13.63 -15.20 1.55
N ARG A 125 14.86 -15.76 1.43
CA ARG A 125 15.79 -15.40 0.34
C ARG A 125 15.27 -15.81 -1.04
N LEU A 126 14.65 -16.99 -1.14
CA LEU A 126 14.05 -17.46 -2.38
C LEU A 126 12.92 -16.52 -2.83
N VAL A 127 12.04 -16.11 -1.91
CA VAL A 127 10.94 -15.17 -2.22
C VAL A 127 11.49 -13.85 -2.76
N VAL A 128 12.55 -13.30 -2.16
CA VAL A 128 13.20 -12.08 -2.66
C VAL A 128 13.76 -12.29 -4.07
N GLY A 129 14.47 -13.39 -4.31
CA GLY A 129 15.03 -13.70 -5.63
C GLY A 129 13.95 -13.82 -6.72
N VAL A 130 12.85 -14.51 -6.43
CA VAL A 130 11.72 -14.66 -7.36
C VAL A 130 11.06 -13.30 -7.61
N ALA A 131 10.76 -12.53 -6.56
CA ALA A 131 10.14 -11.22 -6.72
C ALA A 131 10.99 -10.26 -7.57
N LEU A 132 12.31 -10.22 -7.34
CA LEU A 132 13.22 -9.42 -8.15
C LEU A 132 13.27 -9.91 -9.60
N SER A 133 13.27 -11.22 -9.84
CA SER A 133 13.26 -11.74 -11.22
C SER A 133 12.00 -11.34 -11.99
N ILE A 134 10.83 -11.32 -11.34
CA ILE A 134 9.56 -10.93 -11.99
C ILE A 134 9.53 -9.42 -12.28
N VAL A 135 10.14 -8.60 -11.42
CA VAL A 135 10.17 -7.14 -11.60
C VAL A 135 11.21 -6.70 -12.63
N VAL A 136 12.31 -7.45 -12.77
CA VAL A 136 13.42 -7.11 -13.69
C VAL A 136 13.22 -7.69 -15.10
N CYS A 137 12.44 -8.76 -15.26
CA CYS A 137 12.06 -9.33 -16.57
C CYS A 137 10.90 -8.56 -17.19
#